data_AF-A0A160VSI8-F1
#
_entry.id   AF-A0A160VSI8-F1
#
_cell.length_a   1.000
_cell.length_b   1.000
_cell.length_c   1.000
_cell.angle_alpha   90.00
_cell.angle_beta   90.00
_cell.angle_gamma   90.00
#
_symmetry.space_group_name_H-M   'P 1'
#
loop_
_entity.id
_entity.type
_entity.pdbx_description
1 polymer ?
#
loop_
_entity_poly.entity_id
_entity_poly.type
_entity_poly.pdbx_seq_one_letter_code
_entity_poly.pdbx_strand_id
1 'polypeptide(L)' 'MEEMYKRLREMLRVDIIDLEFDGEKIIVYVPRDQVRIAVGTGGAAVKAVELVLGRKIEVRAR' A
#
# COMPACT_ATOMS: atom_id res chain seq x y z
N MET A 1 -9.38 10.38 -6.11
CA MET A 1 -8.70 9.07 -6.21
C MET A 1 -7.22 9.21 -6.55
N GLU A 2 -6.86 10.08 -7.49
CA GLU A 2 -5.45 10.34 -7.87
C GLU A 2 -4.53 10.75 -6.71
N GLU A 3 -4.99 11.62 -5.80
CA GLU A 3 -4.16 12.04 -4.65
C GLU A 3 -3.78 10.90 -3.71
N MET A 4 -4.70 9.96 -3.49
CA MET A 4 -4.45 8.82 -2.61
C MET A 4 -3.46 7.85 -3.26
N TYR A 5 -3.60 7.64 -4.56
CA TYR A 5 -2.66 6.85 -5.35
C TYR A 5 -1.25 7.43 -5.29
N LYS A 6 -1.13 8.75 -5.49
CA LYS A 6 0.15 9.46 -5.42
C LYS A 6 0.77 9.37 -4.03
N ARG A 7 -0.02 9.61 -2.97
CA ARG A 7 0.43 9.47 -1.58
C ARG A 7 0.93 8.05 -1.27
N LEU A 8 0.17 7.03 -1.64
CA LEU A 8 0.55 5.64 -1.39
C LEU A 8 1.83 5.27 -2.15
N ARG A 9 1.99 5.74 -3.39
CA ARG A 9 3.19 5.54 -4.19
C ARG A 9 4.42 6.15 -3.51
N GLU A 10 4.29 7.38 -3.01
CA GLU A 10 5.37 8.10 -2.30
C GLU A 10 5.73 7.44 -0.96
N MET A 11 4.72 7.01 -0.20
CA MET A 11 4.93 6.40 1.13
C MET A 11 5.49 4.99 1.04
N LEU A 12 4.93 4.14 0.17
CA LEU A 12 5.34 2.74 0.01
C LEU A 12 6.56 2.60 -0.90
N ARG A 13 6.92 3.65 -1.65
CA ARG A 13 8.05 3.69 -2.60
C ARG A 13 8.03 2.56 -3.63
N VAL A 14 6.83 2.26 -4.12
CA VAL A 14 6.58 1.21 -5.10
C VAL A 14 5.59 1.71 -6.14
N ASP A 15 5.61 1.06 -7.29
CA ASP A 15 4.55 1.19 -8.26
C ASP A 15 3.29 0.50 -7.75
N ILE A 16 2.17 1.20 -7.92
CA ILE A 16 0.85 0.65 -7.66
C ILE A 16 0.30 0.27 -9.04
N ILE A 17 -0.31 -0.89 -9.13
CA ILE A 17 -1.04 -1.37 -10.32
C ILE A 17 -2.52 -1.02 -10.16
N ASP A 18 -3.06 -1.22 -8.96
CA ASP A 18 -4.48 -1.05 -8.70
C ASP A 18 -4.76 -0.85 -7.20
N LEU A 19 -5.92 -0.27 -6.88
CA LEU A 19 -6.41 -0.05 -5.52
C LEU A 19 -7.85 -0.52 -5.40
N GLU A 20 -8.10 -1.44 -4.47
CA GLU A 20 -9.45 -1.86 -4.10
C GLU A 20 -9.79 -1.40 -2.68
N PHE A 21 -11.00 -0.89 -2.49
CA PHE A 21 -11.53 -0.55 -1.17
C PHE A 21 -12.50 -1.63 -0.75
N ASP A 22 -12.18 -2.32 0.35
CA ASP A 22 -13.01 -3.39 0.90
C ASP A 22 -13.37 -3.01 2.34
N GLY A 23 -14.49 -2.30 2.50
CA GLY A 23 -14.95 -1.78 3.77
C GLY A 23 -13.93 -0.83 4.43
N GLU A 24 -13.35 -1.27 5.54
CA GLU A 24 -12.39 -0.49 6.34
C GLU A 24 -10.92 -0.72 5.94
N LYS A 25 -10.66 -1.60 4.96
CA LYS A 25 -9.31 -1.86 4.43
C LYS A 25 -9.14 -1.39 2.99
N ILE A 26 -7.90 -1.06 2.66
CA ILE A 26 -7.46 -0.72 1.30
C ILE A 26 -6.52 -1.84 0.86
N ILE A 27 -6.84 -2.48 -0.26
CA ILE A 27 -6.01 -3.48 -0.91
C ILE A 27 -5.18 -2.77 -1.98
N VAL A 28 -3.86 -2.83 -1.84
CA VAL A 28 -2.90 -2.21 -2.75
C VAL A 28 -2.24 -3.31 -3.58
N TYR A 29 -2.51 -3.30 -4.88
CA TYR A 29 -1.87 -4.23 -5.81
C TYR A 29 -0.57 -3.63 -6.32
N VAL A 30 0.53 -4.36 -6.14
CA VAL A 30 1.87 -3.96 -6.55
C VAL A 30 2.54 -5.05 -7.39
N PRO A 31 3.53 -4.71 -8.23
CA PRO A 31 4.32 -5.71 -8.94
C PRO A 31 4.94 -6.73 -7.98
N ARG A 32 4.99 -8.01 -8.39
CA ARG A 32 5.43 -9.12 -7.53
C ARG A 32 6.83 -8.93 -6.93
N ASP A 33 7.73 -8.32 -7.68
CA ASP A 33 9.10 -8.00 -7.28
C ASP A 33 9.18 -6.87 -6.24
N GLN A 34 8.14 -6.04 -6.15
CA GLN A 34 8.09 -4.87 -5.26
C GLN A 34 7.32 -5.12 -3.95
N VAL A 35 6.69 -6.29 -3.76
CA VAL A 35 5.94 -6.62 -2.54
C VAL A 35 6.79 -6.45 -1.28
N ARG A 36 8.03 -6.92 -1.30
CA ARG A 36 8.94 -6.82 -0.15
C ARG A 36 9.27 -5.36 0.20
N ILE A 37 9.34 -4.49 -0.81
CA ILE A 37 9.60 -3.06 -0.63
C ILE A 37 8.37 -2.39 -0.02
N ALA A 38 7.19 -2.67 -0.59
CA ALA A 38 5.91 -2.15 -0.12
C ALA A 38 5.62 -2.54 1.34
N VAL A 39 5.91 -3.79 1.71
CA VAL A 39 5.76 -4.28 3.09
C VAL A 39 6.82 -3.66 4.01
N GLY A 40 8.05 -3.52 3.53
CA GLY A 40 9.21 -3.10 4.33
C GLY A 40 9.63 -4.17 5.35
N THR A 41 10.73 -3.91 6.07
CA THR A 41 11.25 -4.84 7.07
C THR A 41 10.21 -5.11 8.17
N GLY A 42 9.74 -6.36 8.28
CA GLY A 42 8.74 -6.76 9.27
C GLY A 42 7.38 -6.06 9.14
N GLY A 43 7.04 -5.53 7.97
CA GLY A 43 5.78 -4.79 7.76
C GLY A 43 5.82 -3.32 8.17
N ALA A 44 7.00 -2.76 8.44
CA ALA A 44 7.14 -1.40 8.95
C ALA A 44 6.54 -0.33 8.02
N ALA A 45 6.70 -0.47 6.71
CA ALA A 45 6.19 0.52 5.74
C ALA A 45 4.66 0.51 5.71
N VAL A 46 4.05 -0.68 5.64
CA VAL A 46 2.59 -0.84 5.71
C VAL A 46 2.04 -0.28 7.01
N LYS A 47 2.63 -0.62 8.17
CA LYS A 47 2.19 -0.10 9.48
C LYS A 47 2.25 1.43 9.55
N ALA A 48 3.28 2.05 9.00
CA ALA A 48 3.39 3.51 8.95
C ALA A 48 2.25 4.13 8.13
N VAL A 49 1.92 3.53 6.98
CA VAL A 49 0.80 3.98 6.15
C VAL A 49 -0.54 3.77 6.83
N GLU A 50 -0.75 2.63 7.50
CA GLU A 50 -1.97 2.37 8.27
C GLU A 50 -2.21 3.44 9.35
N LEU A 51 -1.15 3.85 10.06
CA LEU A 51 -1.21 4.89 11.08
C LEU A 51 -1.57 6.26 10.49
N VAL A 52 -1.02 6.61 9.33
CA VAL A 52 -1.28 7.91 8.68
C VAL A 52 -2.67 7.98 8.05
N LEU A 53 -3.14 6.88 7.46
CA LEU A 53 -4.44 6.83 6.78
C LEU A 53 -5.59 6.45 7.73
N GLY A 54 -5.28 5.95 8.93
CA GLY A 54 -6.28 5.47 9.89
C GLY A 54 -7.09 4.29 9.36
N ARG A 55 -6.52 3.49 8.45
CA ARG A 55 -7.19 2.37 7.78
C ARG A 55 -6.23 1.20 7.64
N LYS A 56 -6.80 -0.01 7.55
CA LYS A 56 -6.01 -1.22 7.30
C LYS A 56 -5.53 -1.27 5.85
N ILE A 57 -4.30 -1.74 5.64
CA ILE A 57 -3.67 -1.83 4.32
C ILE A 57 -3.25 -3.27 4.10
N GLU A 58 -3.71 -3.85 3.00
CA GLU A 58 -3.30 -5.18 2.55
C GLU A 58 -2.55 -5.05 1.23
N VAL A 59 -1.28 -5.47 1.20
CA VAL A 59 -0.47 -5.46 -0.02
C VAL A 59 -0.60 -6.81 -0.71
N ARG A 60 -1.00 -6.79 -1.98
CA ARG A 60 -1.09 -7.99 -2.82
C ARG A 60 -0.20 -7.89 -4.04
N ALA A 61 0.40 -9.02 -4.39
CA ALA A 61 1.20 -9.15 -5.59
C ALA A 61 0.25 -9.35 -6.80
N ARG A 62 0.40 -8.54 -7.85
CA ARG A 62 -0.29 -8.76 -9.13
C ARG A 62 0.73 -8.96 -10.24
#